data_AF-A8PIT5-F1
#
_entry.id   AF-A8PIT5-F1
#
_cell.length_a   1.000
_cell.length_b   1.000
_cell.length_c   1.000
_cell.angle_alpha   90.00
_cell.angle_beta   90.00
_cell.angle_gamma   90.00
#
_symmetry.space_group_name_H-M   'P 1'
#
loop_
_entity.id
_entity.type
_entity.pdbx_description
1 polymer ?
#
loop_
_entity_poly.entity_id
_entity_poly.type
_entity_poly.pdbx_seq_one_letter_code
_entity_poly.pdbx_strand_id
1 'polypeptide(L)' 'AEIKKNLYVDNVIVSSNGTQDALEKYAEMKSIFNEASMNLREFLSNDEEFYAELPQQDRAIRKNTKILGIS' A
#
# COMPACT_ATOMS: atom_id res chain seq x y z
N ALA A 1 7.29 -4.06 -23.24
CA ALA A 1 7.23 -5.47 -22.82
C ALA A 1 6.05 -5.66 -21.89
N GLU A 2 5.05 -6.40 -22.33
CA GLU A 2 3.75 -6.63 -21.64
C GLU A 2 3.92 -7.31 -20.27
N ILE A 3 4.98 -8.10 -20.13
CA ILE A 3 5.35 -8.83 -18.90
C ILE A 3 5.77 -7.89 -17.74
N LYS A 4 6.32 -6.70 -18.04
CA LYS A 4 6.67 -5.72 -16.97
C LYS A 4 5.46 -5.11 -16.27
N LYS A 5 4.27 -5.16 -16.88
CA LYS A 5 3.03 -4.63 -16.29
C LYS A 5 2.27 -5.66 -15.44
N ASN A 6 2.61 -6.94 -15.56
CA ASN A 6 1.93 -8.06 -14.91
C ASN A 6 2.85 -8.86 -13.97
N LEU A 7 3.99 -8.30 -13.53
CA LEU A 7 4.66 -8.86 -12.36
C LEU A 7 3.66 -8.76 -11.20
N TYR A 8 3.19 -9.91 -10.73
CA TYR A 8 2.18 -10.11 -9.70
C TYR A 8 2.18 -8.98 -8.68
N VAL A 9 1.13 -8.17 -8.68
CA VAL A 9 0.90 -7.18 -7.62
C VAL A 9 0.07 -7.92 -6.57
N ASP A 10 0.73 -8.42 -5.53
CA ASP A 10 0.02 -8.92 -4.36
C ASP A 10 -0.51 -7.73 -3.56
N ASN A 11 -1.80 -7.79 -3.22
CA ASN A 11 -2.39 -6.83 -2.30
C ASN A 11 -2.05 -7.27 -0.87
N VAL A 12 -1.49 -6.36 -0.07
CA VAL A 12 -1.28 -6.58 1.35
C VAL A 12 -2.33 -5.78 2.11
N ILE A 13 -3.07 -6.46 2.99
CA ILE A 13 -4.07 -5.83 3.86
C ILE A 13 -3.57 -5.97 5.29
N VAL A 14 -3.44 -4.85 5.98
CA VAL A 14 -2.98 -4.79 7.36
C VAL A 14 -4.00 -4.01 8.17
N SER A 15 -4.38 -4.54 9.33
CA SER A 15 -5.19 -3.79 10.29
C SER A 15 -4.29 -2.86 11.11
N SER A 16 -4.78 -1.67 11.42
CA SER A 16 -4.13 -0.72 12.31
C SER A 16 -5.07 -0.27 13.42
N ASN A 17 -4.49 0.12 14.55
CA ASN A 17 -5.20 0.60 15.74
C ASN A 17 -5.30 2.14 15.79
N GLY A 18 -5.18 2.79 14.64
CA GLY A 18 -5.23 4.25 14.47
C GLY A 18 -4.10 4.80 13.60
N THR A 19 -4.11 6.13 13.40
CA THR A 19 -3.20 6.87 12.51
C THR A 19 -1.73 6.57 12.77
N GLN A 20 -1.29 6.65 14.03
CA GLN A 20 0.13 6.49 14.39
C GLN A 20 0.64 5.08 14.11
N ASP A 21 -0.12 4.05 14.52
CA ASP A 21 0.20 2.64 14.26
C ASP A 21 0.19 2.34 12.74
N ALA A 22 -0.70 2.98 11.97
CA ALA A 22 -0.71 2.87 10.52
C ALA A 22 0.55 3.49 9.87
N LEU A 23 1.04 4.63 10.37
CA LEU A 23 2.27 5.28 9.88
C LEU A 23 3.52 4.45 10.19
N GLU A 24 3.58 3.84 11.37
CA GLU A 24 4.68 2.94 11.75
C GLU A 24 4.71 1.71 10.84
N LYS A 25 3.55 1.06 10.64
CA LYS A 25 3.40 -0.06 9.71
C LYS A 25 3.74 0.33 8.27
N TYR A 26 3.33 1.52 7.82
CA TYR A 26 3.69 2.04 6.50
C TYR A 26 5.22 2.09 6.32
N ALA A 27 5.94 2.66 7.27
CA ALA A 27 7.39 2.78 7.20
C ALA A 27 8.08 1.41 7.21
N GLU A 28 7.63 0.51 8.09
CA GLU A 28 8.15 -0.86 8.19
C GLU A 28 7.92 -1.64 6.90
N MET A 29 6.70 -1.60 6.34
CA MET A 29 6.37 -2.28 5.09
C MET A 29 7.22 -1.76 3.92
N LYS A 30 7.44 -0.45 3.81
CA LYS A 30 8.33 0.11 2.77
C LYS A 30 9.75 -0.44 2.91
N SER A 31 10.29 -0.57 4.13
CA SER A 31 11.62 -1.14 4.36
C SER A 31 11.69 -2.60 3.90
N ILE A 32 10.78 -3.44 4.43
CA ILE A 32 10.76 -4.88 4.17
C ILE A 32 10.63 -5.18 2.67
N PHE A 33 9.70 -4.50 1.98
CA PHE A 33 9.50 -4.74 0.55
C PHE A 33 10.67 -4.23 -0.28
N ASN A 34 11.26 -3.10 0.09
CA ASN A 34 12.44 -2.59 -0.60
C ASN A 34 13.65 -3.52 -0.44
N GLU A 35 13.85 -4.11 0.74
CA GLU A 35 14.87 -5.15 0.99
C GLU A 35 14.63 -6.40 0.13
N ALA A 36 13.37 -6.78 -0.07
CA ALA A 36 12.98 -7.88 -0.97
C ALA A 36 13.09 -7.52 -2.47
N SER A 37 13.63 -6.35 -2.84
CA SER A 37 13.63 -5.82 -4.22
C SER A 37 12.22 -5.73 -4.83
N MET A 38 11.21 -5.61 -3.97
CA MET A 38 9.82 -5.35 -4.34
C MET A 38 9.51 -3.87 -4.12
N ASN A 39 8.53 -3.35 -4.85
CA ASN A 39 8.09 -1.98 -4.69
C ASN A 39 6.64 -1.95 -4.25
N LEU A 40 6.41 -1.65 -2.96
CA LEU A 40 5.07 -1.38 -2.48
C LEU A 40 4.63 0.00 -2.96
N ARG A 41 3.54 0.01 -3.71
CA ARG A 41 2.93 1.18 -4.32
C ARG A 41 1.46 1.25 -3.91
N GLU A 42 0.88 2.44 -3.99
CA GLU A 42 -0.57 2.67 -3.88
C GLU A 42 -1.19 2.21 -2.56
N PHE A 43 -0.91 2.94 -1.48
CA PHE A 43 -1.52 2.74 -0.17
C PHE A 43 -2.95 3.28 -0.15
N LEU A 44 -3.86 2.48 0.40
CA LEU A 44 -5.26 2.81 0.61
C LEU A 44 -5.60 2.59 2.09
N SER A 45 -6.28 3.56 2.69
CA SER A 45 -6.76 3.49 4.07
C SER A 45 -8.12 4.16 4.17
N ASN A 46 -8.92 3.72 5.14
CA ASN A 46 -10.16 4.38 5.55
C ASN A 46 -9.90 5.54 6.55
N ASP A 47 -8.66 5.69 7.02
CA ASP A 47 -8.23 6.75 7.91
C ASP A 47 -7.72 7.96 7.10
N GLU A 48 -8.46 9.08 7.15
CA GLU A 48 -8.13 10.30 6.41
C GLU A 48 -6.89 11.02 6.96
N GLU A 49 -6.64 10.95 8.28
CA GLU A 49 -5.48 11.58 8.90
C GLU A 49 -4.20 10.87 8.45
N PHE A 50 -4.20 9.54 8.48
CA PHE A 50 -3.11 8.74 7.93
C PHE A 50 -2.86 9.09 6.45
N TYR A 51 -3.93 9.21 5.67
CA TYR A 51 -3.83 9.51 4.24
C TYR A 51 -3.27 10.91 3.96
N ALA A 52 -3.55 11.88 4.84
CA ALA A 52 -3.03 13.24 4.73
C ALA A 52 -1.50 13.31 4.95
N GLU A 53 -0.96 12.42 5.78
CA GLU A 53 0.47 12.33 6.10
C GLU A 53 1.29 11.57 5.03
N LEU A 54 0.65 10.77 4.18
CA LEU A 54 1.35 10.01 3.13
C LEU A 54 1.90 10.90 2.01
N PRO A 55 3.08 10.60 1.44
CA PRO A 55 3.55 11.26 0.21
C PRO A 55 2.56 11.06 -0.95
N GLN A 56 2.35 12.09 -1.78
CA GLN A 56 1.38 12.02 -2.89
C GLN A 56 1.63 10.86 -3.86
N GLN A 57 2.89 10.47 -4.06
CA GLN A 57 3.27 9.34 -4.92
C GLN A 57 2.88 7.96 -4.38
N ASP A 58 2.75 7.84 -3.05
CA ASP A 58 2.41 6.59 -2.37
C ASP A 58 0.89 6.48 -2.16
N ARG A 59 0.14 7.57 -2.29
CA ARG A 59 -1.32 7.60 -2.23
C ARG A 59 -1.94 6.87 -3.43
N ALA A 60 -2.86 5.95 -3.18
CA ALA A 60 -3.60 5.28 -4.25
C ALA A 60 -4.40 6.29 -5.09
N ILE A 61 -4.33 6.18 -6.42
CA ILE A 61 -5.05 7.09 -7.34
C ILE A 61 -6.57 6.82 -7.30
N ARG A 62 -6.98 5.61 -6.90
CA ARG A 62 -8.38 5.19 -6.83
C ARG A 62 -8.78 4.86 -5.39
N LYS A 63 -9.92 5.39 -4.94
CA LYS A 63 -10.53 5.02 -3.65
C LYS A 63 -11.10 3.59 -3.63
N ASN A 64 -11.30 2.98 -4.81
CA ASN A 64 -11.83 1.62 -4.97
C ASN A 64 -10.83 0.76 -5.74
N THR A 65 -10.25 -0.24 -5.07
CA THR A 65 -9.34 -1.22 -5.67
C THR A 65 -10.00 -2.60 -5.70
N LYS A 66 -9.92 -3.29 -6.83
CA LYS A 66 -10.37 -4.68 -6.95
C LYS A 66 -9.31 -5.58 -6.33
N ILE A 67 -9.66 -6.25 -5.23
CA ILE A 67 -8.77 -7.24 -4.60
C ILE A 67 -9.02 -8.58 -5.26
N LEU A 68 -7.99 -9.13 -5.91
CA LEU A 68 -8.06 -10.46 -6.53
C LEU A 68 -8.19 -11.53 -5.43
N GLY A 69 -9.16 -12.42 -5.57
CA GLY A 69 -9.39 -13.51 -4.62
C GLY A 69 -10.39 -13.21 -3.49
N ILE A 70 -10.83 -11.94 -3.34
CA ILE A 70 -11.94 -11.57 -2.47
C ILE A 70 -13.13 -11.21 -3.39
N SER A 71 -14.15 -12.06 -3.41
CA SER A 71 -15.39 -11.90 -4.18
C SER A 71 -16.59 -11.74 -3.25
#